data_AF-A0A542UZ39-F1
#
_entry.id   AF-A0A542UZ39-F1
#
_cell.length_a   1.000
_cell.length_b   1.000
_cell.length_c   1.000
_cell.angle_alpha   90.00
_cell.angle_beta   90.00
_cell.angle_gamma   90.00
#
_symmetry.space_group_name_H-M   'P 1'
#
loop_
_entity.id
_entity.type
_entity.pdbx_description
1 polymer ?
#
loop_
_entity_poly.entity_id
_entity_poly.type
_entity_poly.pdbx_seq_one_letter_code
_entity_poly.pdbx_strand_id
1 'polypeptide(L)' 'MSESHDAESRLAHASRVATQELHKQGTPDYDPRAHERAVEAERKAAEAVRAQREGTA' A
#
# COMPACT_ATOMS: atom_id res chain seq x y z
N MET A 1 2.49 16.33 13.28
CA MET A 1 3.03 15.61 12.12
C MET A 1 2.27 16.11 10.91
N SER A 2 2.97 16.52 9.85
CA SER A 2 2.32 17.07 8.66
C SER A 2 1.61 15.95 7.90
N GLU A 3 0.42 16.21 7.36
CA GLU A 3 -0.40 15.22 6.64
C GLU A 3 0.36 14.54 5.49
N SER A 4 1.40 15.18 4.95
CA SER A 4 2.27 14.63 3.89
C SER A 4 3.13 13.46 4.37
N HIS A 5 3.72 13.58 5.55
CA HIS A 5 4.49 12.49 6.17
C HIS A 5 3.59 11.28 6.50
N ASP A 6 2.33 11.53 6.85
CA ASP A 6 1.38 10.47 7.17
C ASP A 6 0.96 9.67 5.93
N ALA A 7 0.73 10.33 4.79
CA ALA A 7 0.37 9.65 3.55
C ALA A 7 1.53 8.77 3.02
N GLU A 8 2.76 9.29 3.05
CA GLU A 8 3.95 8.54 2.63
C GLU A 8 4.23 7.34 3.56
N SER A 9 4.03 7.51 4.87
CA SER A 9 4.15 6.42 5.84
C SER A 9 3.11 5.32 5.62
N ARG A 10 1.86 5.69 5.29
CA ARG A 10 0.79 4.73 4.94
C ARG A 10 1.12 3.96 3.67
N LEU A 11 1.65 4.63 2.65
CA LEU A 11 2.11 3.97 1.41
C LEU A 11 3.23 2.97 1.72
N ALA A 12 4.26 3.38 2.46
CA ALA A 12 5.38 2.51 2.83
C ALA A 12 4.94 1.28 3.65
N HIS A 13 3.89 1.41 4.47
CA HIS A 13 3.31 0.26 5.17
C HIS A 13 2.51 -0.64 4.23
N ALA A 14 1.66 -0.07 3.37
CA ALA A 14 0.84 -0.83 2.42
C ALA A 14 1.71 -1.64 1.45
N SER A 15 2.76 -1.04 0.88
CA SER A 15 3.73 -1.74 0.02
C SER A 15 4.42 -2.90 0.73
N ARG A 16 4.76 -2.74 2.02
CA ARG A 16 5.33 -3.84 2.82
C ARG A 16 4.36 -5.00 2.97
N VAL A 17 3.09 -4.73 3.24
CA VAL A 17 2.06 -5.77 3.36
C VAL A 17 1.84 -6.47 2.02
N ALA A 18 1.70 -5.73 0.92
CA ALA A 18 1.54 -6.29 -0.42
C ALA A 18 2.72 -7.22 -0.79
N THR A 19 3.95 -6.81 -0.47
CA THR A 19 5.16 -7.63 -0.67
C THR A 19 5.16 -8.89 0.19
N GLN A 20 4.73 -8.79 1.46
CA GLN A 20 4.63 -9.98 2.33
C GLN A 20 3.62 -10.98 1.81
N GLU A 21 2.45 -10.54 1.34
CA GLU A 21 1.46 -11.44 0.75
C GLU A 21 1.93 -12.02 -0.60
N LEU A 22 2.67 -11.23 -1.41
CA LEU A 22 3.31 -11.72 -2.63
C LEU A 22 4.32 -12.83 -2.33
N HIS A 23 5.15 -12.68 -1.30
CA HIS A 23 6.15 -13.67 -0.92
C HIS A 23 5.54 -14.99 -0.40
N LYS A 24 4.27 -14.99 -0.01
CA LYS A 24 3.55 -16.22 0.32
C LYS A 24 3.14 -17.00 -0.93
N GLN A 25 3.18 -16.42 -2.13
CA GLN A 25 2.79 -17.13 -3.34
C GLN A 25 3.52 -18.48 -3.49
N GLY A 26 2.75 -19.53 -3.75
CA GLY A 26 3.26 -20.91 -3.83
C GLY A 26 3.42 -21.60 -2.48
N THR A 27 3.12 -20.94 -1.36
CA THR A 27 3.01 -21.58 -0.05
C THR A 27 1.55 -21.91 0.29
N PRO A 28 1.29 -22.87 1.19
CA PRO A 28 -0.07 -23.14 1.70
C PRO A 28 -0.72 -21.94 2.40
N ASP A 29 0.09 -20.99 2.88
CA ASP A 29 -0.37 -19.78 3.57
C ASP A 29 -0.77 -18.65 2.60
N TYR A 30 -0.64 -18.87 1.30
CA TYR A 30 -1.07 -17.90 0.30
C TYR A 30 -2.59 -17.80 0.25
N ASP A 31 -3.11 -16.61 0.53
CA ASP A 31 -4.49 -16.24 0.25
C ASP A 31 -4.53 -15.22 -0.91
N PRO A 32 -5.00 -15.61 -2.11
CA PRO A 32 -5.15 -14.71 -3.24
C PRO A 32 -5.97 -13.45 -2.90
N ARG A 33 -7.01 -13.57 -2.07
CA ARG A 33 -7.85 -12.43 -1.66
C ARG A 33 -7.14 -11.52 -0.67
N ALA A 34 -6.24 -12.06 0.16
CA ALA A 34 -5.40 -11.24 1.03
C ALA A 34 -4.40 -10.43 0.20
N HIS A 35 -3.78 -11.07 -0.79
CA HIS A 35 -2.87 -10.39 -1.71
C HIS A 35 -3.58 -9.30 -2.53
N GLU A 36 -4.74 -9.60 -3.12
CA GLU A 36 -5.55 -8.62 -3.86
C GLU A 36 -5.90 -7.40 -3.00
N ARG A 37 -6.38 -7.62 -1.76
CA ARG A 37 -6.69 -6.53 -0.82
C ARG A 37 -5.47 -5.70 -0.46
N ALA A 38 -4.30 -6.33 -0.29
CA ALA A 38 -3.07 -5.62 0.02
C ALA A 38 -2.60 -4.74 -1.15
N VAL A 39 -2.71 -5.24 -2.39
CA VAL A 39 -2.41 -4.47 -3.61
C VAL A 39 -3.38 -3.31 -3.80
N GLU A 40 -4.68 -3.51 -3.56
CA GLU A 40 -5.66 -2.42 -3.62
C GLU A 40 -5.39 -1.34 -2.56
N ALA A 41 -5.00 -1.74 -1.35
CA ALA A 41 -4.63 -0.82 -0.29
C ALA A 41 -3.37 -0.01 -0.64
N GLU A 42 -2.36 -0.66 -1.24
CA GLU A 42 -1.17 0.00 -1.77
C GLU A 42 -1.53 1.03 -2.84
N ARG A 43 -2.35 0.64 -3.83
CA ARG A 43 -2.81 1.53 -4.89
C ARG A 43 -3.51 2.77 -4.31
N LYS A 44 -4.44 2.57 -3.37
CA LYS A 44 -5.18 3.66 -2.74
C LYS A 44 -4.25 4.59 -1.95
N ALA A 45 -3.23 4.05 -1.27
CA ALA A 45 -2.24 4.86 -0.57
C ALA A 45 -1.36 5.66 -1.55
N ALA A 46 -0.98 5.07 -2.68
CA ALA A 46 -0.22 5.75 -3.72
C ALA A 46 -1.02 6.89 -4.37
N GLU A 47 -2.30 6.66 -4.63
CA GLU A 47 -3.23 7.68 -5.11
C GLU A 47 -3.38 8.82 -4.11
N ALA A 48 -3.45 8.53 -2.80
CA ALA A 48 -3.51 9.57 -1.76
C ALA A 48 -2.24 10.43 -1.71
N VAL A 49 -1.06 9.81 -1.79
CA VAL A 49 0.22 10.54 -1.87
C VAL A 49 0.26 11.41 -3.13
N ARG A 50 -0.18 10.89 -4.28
CA ARG A 50 -0.23 11.62 -5.54
C ARG A 50 -1.19 12.82 -5.45
N ALA A 51 -2.41 12.61 -4.97
CA ALA A 51 -3.41 13.66 -4.80
C ALA A 51 -2.92 14.77 -3.87
N GLN A 52 -2.18 14.41 -2.82
CA GLN A 52 -1.59 15.37 -1.91
C GLN A 52 -0.50 16.21 -2.57
N ARG A 53 0.38 15.58 -3.37
CA ARG A 53 1.42 16.28 -4.14
C ARG A 53 0.84 17.20 -5.22
N GLU A 54 -0.24 16.78 -5.87
CA GLU A 54 -0.94 17.58 -6.89
C GLU A 54 -1.76 18.71 -6.29
N GLY A 55 -2.33 18.53 -5.10
CA GLY A 55 -3.06 19.57 -4.37
C GLY A 55 -2.19 20.55 -3.57
N THR A 56 -0.88 20.28 -3.46
CA THR A 56 0.11 21.21 -2.86
C THR A 56 0.91 21.99 -3.91
N ALA A 57 0.65 21.80 -5.20
CA ALA A 57 1.16 22.59 -6.31
C ALA A 57 0.20 23.73 -6.67
#